data_AF-A0A7J4L7I4-F1
#
_entry.id   AF-A0A7J4L7I4-F1
#
_cell.length_a   1.000
_cell.length_b   1.000
_cell.length_c   1.000
_cell.angle_alpha   90.00
_cell.angle_beta   90.00
_cell.angle_gamma   90.00
#
_symmetry.space_group_name_H-M   'P 1'
#
loop_
_entity.id
_entity.type
_entity.pdbx_description
1 polymer ?
#
loop_
_entity_poly.entity_id
_entity_poly.type
_entity_poly.pdbx_seq_one_letter_code
_entity_poly.pdbx_strand_id
1 'polypeptide(L)' 'MSQQIMEQARHSPTLNTVMMVEEVLKDAGELVSVAELKRRLPRKVMHQTLLQVLDYLQLGGKIIIGTKGI' A
#
# COMPACT_ATOMS: atom_id res chain seq x y z
N MET A 1 -17.43 -23.71 17.16
CA MET A 1 -17.66 -22.26 17.14
C MET A 1 -16.83 -21.69 16.00
N SER A 2 -17.25 -21.99 14.77
CA SER A 2 -16.52 -21.63 13.57
C SER A 2 -16.91 -20.19 13.24
N GLN A 3 -16.10 -19.23 13.66
CA GLN A 3 -16.34 -17.83 13.34
C GLN A 3 -16.25 -17.67 11.83
N GLN A 4 -17.42 -17.56 11.24
CA GLN A 4 -17.68 -17.16 9.88
C GLN A 4 -17.15 -15.72 9.72
N ILE A 5 -15.93 -15.56 9.23
CA ILE A 5 -15.43 -14.26 8.80
C ILE A 5 -16.11 -13.94 7.47
N MET A 6 -17.35 -13.48 7.54
CA MET A 6 -17.88 -12.54 6.56
C MET A 6 -17.26 -11.18 6.88
N GLU A 7 -15.96 -11.02 6.60
CA GLU A 7 -15.38 -9.69 6.50
C GLU A 7 -16.08 -9.05 5.29
N GLN A 8 -17.03 -8.16 5.58
CA GLN A 8 -17.77 -7.37 4.60
C GLN A 8 -16.82 -7.03 3.46
N ALA A 9 -17.19 -7.32 2.21
CA ALA A 9 -16.37 -7.14 1.01
C ALA A 9 -15.70 -5.76 0.96
N ARG A 10 -14.59 -5.59 1.69
CA ARG A 10 -13.76 -4.40 1.64
C ARG A 10 -13.10 -4.48 0.29
N HIS A 11 -13.32 -3.44 -0.51
CA HIS A 11 -12.76 -3.37 -1.85
C HIS A 11 -11.24 -3.56 -1.75
N SER A 12 -10.77 -4.68 -2.31
CA SER A 12 -9.34 -4.98 -2.37
C SER A 12 -8.68 -4.14 -3.46
N PRO A 13 -7.44 -3.67 -3.28
CA PRO A 13 -6.67 -3.10 -4.38
C PRO A 13 -6.60 -4.07 -5.56
N THR A 14 -6.74 -3.54 -6.77
CA THR A 14 -6.43 -4.31 -7.99
C THR A 14 -4.93 -4.51 -8.12
N LEU A 15 -4.50 -5.53 -8.86
CA LEU A 15 -3.08 -5.77 -9.16
C LEU A 15 -2.41 -4.52 -9.78
N ASN A 16 -3.11 -3.83 -10.68
CA ASN A 16 -2.62 -2.57 -11.27
C ASN A 16 -2.37 -1.48 -10.22
N THR A 17 -3.15 -1.45 -9.14
CA THR A 17 -2.94 -0.50 -8.04
C THR A 17 -1.72 -0.89 -7.22
N VAL A 18 -1.52 -2.19 -6.95
CA VAL A 18 -0.33 -2.70 -6.25
C VAL A 18 0.94 -2.36 -7.04
N MET A 19 0.98 -2.73 -8.33
CA MET A 19 2.13 -2.46 -9.21
C MET A 19 2.42 -0.95 -9.31
N MET A 20 1.38 -0.11 -9.42
CA MET A 20 1.55 1.35 -9.45
C MET A 20 2.22 1.91 -8.20
N VAL A 21 1.81 1.45 -7.02
CA VAL A 21 2.42 1.89 -5.75
C VAL A 21 3.86 1.37 -5.65
N GLU A 22 4.10 0.13 -6.06
CA GLU A 22 5.42 -0.48 -6.06
C GLU A 22 6.40 0.27 -6.96
N GLU A 23 6.01 0.63 -8.19
CA GLU A 23 6.86 1.38 -9.11
C GLU A 23 7.20 2.78 -8.58
N VAL A 24 6.22 3.50 -8.01
CA VAL A 24 6.49 4.82 -7.41
C VAL A 24 7.45 4.73 -6.22
N LEU A 25 7.40 3.65 -5.45
CA LEU A 25 8.34 3.41 -4.35
C LEU A 25 9.74 3.04 -4.85
N LYS A 26 9.84 2.22 -5.92
CA LYS A 26 11.13 1.91 -6.57
C LYS A 26 11.79 3.17 -7.15
N ASP A 27 11.00 4.02 -7.80
CA ASP A 27 11.48 5.24 -8.46
C ASP A 27 11.86 6.36 -7.47
N ALA A 28 11.34 6.31 -6.24
CA ALA A 28 11.59 7.36 -5.27
C ALA A 28 13.08 7.49 -4.89
N GLY A 29 13.82 6.38 -4.79
CA GLY A 29 15.26 6.36 -4.48
C GLY A 29 15.64 6.91 -3.10
N GLU A 30 14.66 7.27 -2.27
CA GLU A 30 14.83 7.88 -0.95
C GLU A 30 13.70 7.42 -0.01
N LEU A 31 13.83 7.71 1.29
CA LEU A 31 12.76 7.43 2.26
C LEU A 31 11.54 8.32 2.00
N VAL A 32 10.36 7.71 1.88
CA VAL A 32 9.13 8.43 1.53
C VAL A 32 8.09 8.28 2.63
N SER A 33 7.46 9.39 3.03
CA SER A 33 6.30 9.33 3.92
C SER A 33 5.05 8.86 3.17
N VAL A 34 4.08 8.24 3.85
CA VAL A 34 2.79 7.86 3.24
C VAL A 34 2.11 9.06 2.55
N ALA A 35 2.22 10.24 3.15
CA ALA A 35 1.64 11.47 2.61
C ALA A 35 2.31 11.90 1.30
N GLU A 36 3.64 11.79 1.24
CA GLU A 36 4.42 12.11 0.04
C GLU A 36 4.21 11.08 -1.06
N LEU A 37 4.22 9.79 -0.71
CA LEU A 37 3.89 8.70 -1.63
C LEU A 37 2.53 8.95 -2.29
N LYS A 38 1.51 9.31 -1.49
CA LYS A 38 0.17 9.61 -1.99
C LYS A 38 0.12 10.79 -2.98
N ARG A 39 1.05 11.74 -2.88
CA ARG A 39 1.18 12.87 -3.84
C ARG A 39 1.88 12.45 -5.13
N ARG A 40 2.85 11.53 -5.04
CA ARG A 40 3.61 11.00 -6.19
C ARG A 40 2.82 10.02 -7.04
N LEU A 41 1.74 9.44 -6.52
CA LEU A 41 0.89 8.52 -7.29
C LEU A 41 0.28 9.21 -8.52
N PRO A 42 0.28 8.55 -9.70
CA PRO A 42 -0.25 9.14 -10.94
C PRO A 42 -1.77 9.32 -10.92
N ARG A 43 -2.46 8.71 -9.94
CA ARG A 43 -3.91 8.88 -9.70
C ARG A 43 -4.23 8.77 -8.21
N LYS A 44 -5.38 9.33 -7.83
CA LYS A 44 -5.86 9.27 -6.44
C LYS A 44 -6.17 7.83 -6.04
N VAL A 45 -5.53 7.38 -4.96
CA VAL A 45 -5.83 6.12 -4.28
C VAL A 45 -6.40 6.43 -2.89
N MET A 46 -7.45 5.69 -2.51
CA MET A 46 -8.05 5.82 -1.17
C MET A 46 -7.01 5.47 -0.11
N HIS A 47 -7.01 6.19 1.01
CA HIS A 47 -6.00 6.01 2.05
C HIS A 47 -5.97 4.56 2.57
N GLN A 48 -7.14 3.97 2.84
CA GLN A 48 -7.24 2.58 3.29
C GLN A 48 -6.67 1.59 2.25
N THR A 49 -6.96 1.80 0.97
CA THR A 49 -6.41 0.96 -0.11
C THR A 49 -4.89 1.09 -0.19
N LEU A 50 -4.35 2.30 -0.03
CA LEU A 50 -2.90 2.50 -0.01
C LEU A 50 -2.26 1.76 1.18
N LEU A 51 -2.85 1.85 2.38
CA LEU A 51 -2.35 1.11 3.55
C LEU A 51 -2.38 -0.41 3.32
N GLN A 52 -3.47 -0.95 2.77
CA GLN A 52 -3.54 -2.38 2.45
C GLN A 52 -2.47 -2.83 1.46
N VAL A 53 -2.15 -1.99 0.46
CA VAL A 53 -1.07 -2.27 -0.49
C VAL A 53 0.28 -2.26 0.23
N LEU A 54 0.53 -1.26 1.09
CA LEU A 54 1.77 -1.15 1.84
C LEU A 54 1.96 -2.33 2.80
N ASP A 55 0.92 -2.73 3.52
CA ASP A 55 0.94 -3.91 4.38
C ASP A 55 1.27 -5.18 3.58
N TYR A 56 0.64 -5.36 2.41
CA TYR A 56 0.93 -6.48 1.52
C TYR A 56 2.39 -6.49 1.03
N LEU A 57 2.92 -5.33 0.64
CA LEU A 57 4.31 -5.20 0.19
C LEU A 57 5.30 -5.47 1.34
N GLN A 58 4.98 -5.02 2.56
CA GLN A 58 5.81 -5.24 3.75
C GLN A 58 5.81 -6.72 4.16
N LEU A 59 4.65 -7.37 4.18
CA LEU A 59 4.52 -8.81 4.43
C LEU A 59 5.27 -9.65 3.37
N GLY A 60 5.26 -9.17 2.11
CA GLY A 60 6.03 -9.77 1.03
C GLY A 60 7.52 -9.45 1.03
N GLY A 61 8.02 -8.72 2.03
CA GLY A 61 9.44 -8.35 2.16
C GLY A 61 9.94 -7.36 1.11
N LYS A 62 9.05 -6.68 0.37
CA LYS A 62 9.42 -5.73 -0.68
C LYS A 62 9.77 -4.35 -0.14
N ILE A 63 9.19 -3.98 1.01
CA ILE A 63 9.39 -2.67 1.66
C ILE A 63 9.52 -2.84 3.18
N ILE A 64 10.02 -1.81 3.85
CA ILE A 64 10.04 -1.73 5.32
C ILE A 64 9.39 -0.41 5.72
N ILE A 65 8.33 -0.47 6.55
CA ILE A 65 7.71 0.73 7.09
C ILE A 65 8.27 0.98 8.48
N GLY A 66 8.98 2.10 8.65
CA GLY A 66 9.59 2.50 9.91
C GLY A 66 9.05 3.84 10.42
N THR A 67 9.59 4.31 11.55
CA THR A 67 9.21 5.60 12.17
C THR A 67 9.59 6.81 11.31
N LYS A 68 10.54 6.66 10.39
CA LYS A 68 11.05 7.73 9.52
C LYS A 68 10.43 7.76 8.13
N GLY A 69 9.72 6.71 7.72
CA GLY A 69 9.20 6.57 6.35
C GLY A 69 9.10 5.12 5.90
N ILE A 70 8.73 4.98 4.63
CA ILE A 70 8.73 3.75 3.83
C ILE A 70 10.00 3.73 2.99
#